data_AF-R6XLM2-F1
#
_entry.id   AF-R6XLM2-F1
#
_cell.length_a   1.000
_cell.length_b   1.000
_cell.length_c   1.000
_cell.angle_alpha   90.00
_cell.angle_beta   90.00
_cell.angle_gamma   90.00
#
_symmetry.space_group_name_H-M   'P 1'
#
loop_
_entity.id
_entity.type
_entity.pdbx_description
1 polymer ?
#
loop_
_entity_poly.entity_id
_entity_poly.type
_entity_poly.pdbx_seq_one_letter_code
_entity_poly.pdbx_strand_id
1 'polypeptide(L)' 'MCDALNELFAEELKEADAHGRLAGKQQGGIEMCRKLGLSYDETLSQIKEEYQLTEEQAKEIMDKNWK' A
#
# COMPACT_ATOMS: atom_id res chain seq x y z
N MET A 1 27.88 24.16 -4.60
CA MET A 1 26.56 23.62 -4.96
C MET A 1 26.22 22.55 -3.95
N CYS A 2 24.94 22.35 -3.66
CA CYS A 2 24.41 21.05 -3.22
C CYS A 2 23.92 20.83 -1.79
N ASP A 3 23.91 21.75 -0.83
CA ASP A 3 23.23 21.44 0.44
C ASP A 3 21.71 21.33 0.25
N ALA A 4 21.10 22.33 -0.39
CA ALA A 4 19.68 22.30 -0.76
C ALA A 4 19.31 21.18 -1.75
N LEU A 5 20.27 20.72 -2.58
CA LEU A 5 20.03 19.62 -3.52
C LEU A 5 20.10 18.26 -2.81
N ASN A 6 21.04 18.10 -1.87
CA ASN A 6 21.19 16.90 -1.06
C ASN A 6 20.00 16.72 -0.11
N GLU A 7 19.49 17.80 0.46
CA GLU A 7 18.27 17.79 1.29
C GLU A 7 17.05 17.33 0.47
N LEU A 8 16.90 17.84 -0.75
CA LEU A 8 15.79 17.46 -1.64
C LEU A 8 15.81 15.97 -2.01
N PHE A 9 16.99 15.40 -2.31
CA PHE A 9 17.11 13.95 -2.54
C PHE A 9 16.87 13.11 -1.28
N ALA A 10 17.27 13.60 -0.10
CA ALA A 10 17.02 12.89 1.15
C ALA A 10 15.53 12.84 1.48
N GLU A 11 14.80 13.91 1.19
CA GLU A 11 13.34 13.95 1.30
C GLU A 11 12.67 12.99 0.31
N GLU A 12 13.04 13.03 -0.98
CA GLU A 12 12.51 12.09 -1.99
C GLU A 12 12.76 10.62 -1.61
N LEU A 13 13.95 10.30 -1.12
CA LEU A 13 14.29 8.93 -0.70
C LEU A 13 13.44 8.49 0.49
N LYS A 14 13.21 9.38 1.45
CA LYS A 14 12.38 9.11 2.63
C LYS A 14 10.91 8.90 2.24
N GLU A 15 10.40 9.69 1.32
CA GLU A 15 9.05 9.52 0.78
C GLU A 15 8.92 8.18 0.04
N ALA A 16 9.86 7.86 -0.85
CA ALA A 16 9.87 6.58 -1.58
C ALA A 16 9.90 5.36 -0.64
N ASP A 17 10.70 5.42 0.42
CA ASP A 17 10.80 4.38 1.44
C ASP A 17 9.51 4.23 2.28
N ALA A 18 8.87 5.35 2.64
CA ALA A 18 7.56 5.32 3.29
C ALA A 18 6.48 4.68 2.39
N HIS A 19 6.45 5.04 1.11
CA HIS A 19 5.54 4.46 0.12
C HIS A 19 5.79 2.96 -0.08
N GLY A 20 7.06 2.55 -0.20
CA GLY A 20 7.43 1.14 -0.36
C GLY A 20 7.00 0.27 0.82
N ARG A 21 7.19 0.76 2.05
CA ARG A 21 6.72 0.05 3.26
C ARG A 21 5.20 -0.07 3.31
N LEU A 22 4.47 0.99 2.95
CA LEU A 22 3.01 0.97 2.95
C LEU A 22 2.48 -0.05 1.93
N ALA A 23 3.01 -0.03 0.70
CA ALA A 23 2.65 -0.98 -0.34
C ALA A 23 2.94 -2.43 0.09
N GLY A 24 4.09 -2.68 0.73
CA GLY A 24 4.44 -4.01 1.25
C GLY A 24 3.48 -4.51 2.33
N LYS A 25 3.04 -3.64 3.25
CA LYS A 25 2.05 -3.99 4.28
C LYS A 25 0.69 -4.35 3.66
N GLN A 26 0.22 -3.55 2.71
CA GLN A 26 -1.04 -3.79 2.00
C GLN A 26 -1.01 -5.13 1.25
N GLN A 27 0.04 -5.37 0.46
CA GLN A 27 0.22 -6.64 -0.26
C GLN A 27 0.26 -7.83 0.70
N GLY A 28 1.04 -7.74 1.79
CA GLY A 28 1.15 -8.81 2.78
C GLY A 28 -0.19 -9.13 3.45
N GLY A 29 -0.96 -8.10 3.81
CA GLY A 29 -2.31 -8.26 4.36
C GLY A 29 -3.25 -9.00 3.40
N ILE A 30 -3.27 -8.57 2.13
CA ILE A 30 -4.11 -9.19 1.08
C ILE A 30 -3.75 -10.66 0.87
N GLU A 31 -2.46 -10.99 0.76
CA GLU A 31 -2.02 -12.38 0.64
C GLU A 31 -2.44 -13.24 1.84
N MET A 32 -2.34 -12.69 3.05
CA MET A 32 -2.74 -13.40 4.26
C MET A 32 -4.24 -13.65 4.31
N CYS A 33 -5.07 -12.66 3.96
CA CYS A 33 -6.52 -12.83 3.87
C CYS A 33 -6.88 -13.95 2.88
N ARG A 34 -6.26 -13.97 1.69
CA ARG A 34 -6.45 -15.04 0.70
C ARG A 34 -6.03 -16.41 1.23
N LYS A 35 -4.86 -16.51 1.88
CA LYS A 35 -4.34 -17.77 2.47
C LYS A 35 -5.25 -18.31 3.59
N LEU A 36 -5.93 -17.42 4.31
CA LEU A 36 -6.89 -17.76 5.36
C LEU A 36 -8.29 -18.06 4.82
N GLY A 37 -8.51 -17.95 3.50
CA GLY A 37 -9.77 -18.28 2.85
C GLY A 37 -10.82 -17.18 2.89
N LEU A 38 -10.44 -15.93 3.18
CA LEU A 38 -11.36 -14.80 3.06
C LEU A 38 -11.69 -14.55 1.58
N SER A 39 -12.89 -14.06 1.33
CA SER A 39 -13.32 -13.66 -0.01
C SER A 39 -12.71 -12.33 -0.45
N TYR A 40 -12.80 -12.06 -1.75
CA TYR A 40 -12.39 -10.79 -2.33
C TYR A 40 -13.12 -9.60 -1.67
N ASP A 41 -14.45 -9.68 -1.54
CA ASP A 41 -15.27 -8.59 -1.02
C ASP A 41 -15.03 -8.31 0.46
N GLU A 42 -14.82 -9.36 1.27
CA GLU A 42 -14.45 -9.22 2.68
C GLU A 42 -13.08 -8.57 2.84
N THR A 43 -12.12 -8.96 2.00
CA THR A 43 -10.77 -8.40 2.04
C THR A 43 -10.75 -6.96 1.54
N LEU A 44 -11.48 -6.66 0.46
CA LEU A 44 -11.64 -5.31 -0.08
C LEU A 44 -12.23 -4.36 0.98
N SER A 45 -13.26 -4.81 1.69
CA SER A 45 -13.90 -4.03 2.75
C SER A 45 -12.92 -3.73 3.89
N GLN A 46 -12.15 -4.72 4.34
CA GLN A 46 -11.15 -4.55 5.40
C GLN A 46 -9.99 -3.64 4.99
N ILE A 47 -9.44 -3.80 3.78
CA ILE A 47 -8.37 -2.93 3.26
C ILE A 47 -8.85 -1.49 3.17
N LYS A 48 -10.08 -1.28 2.69
CA LYS A 48 -10.66 0.05 2.58
C LYS A 48 -10.78 0.73 3.93
N GLU A 49 -11.27 0.01 4.94
CA GLU A 49 -11.45 0.53 6.31
C GLU A 49 -10.11 0.79 7.00
N GLU A 50 -9.21 -0.20 7.03
CA GLU A 50 -7.91 -0.13 7.72
C GLU A 50 -7.05 1.03 7.22
N TYR A 51 -7.04 1.24 5.90
CA TYR A 51 -6.20 2.26 5.24
C TYR A 51 -6.97 3.54 4.90
N GLN A 52 -8.23 3.67 5.30
CA GLN A 52 -9.09 4.84 5.05
C GLN A 52 -9.12 5.25 3.56
N LEU A 53 -9.24 4.26 2.68
CA LEU A 53 -9.18 4.44 1.23
C LEU A 53 -10.56 4.71 0.63
N THR A 54 -10.57 5.30 -0.58
CA THR A 54 -11.77 5.26 -1.41
C THR A 54 -12.02 3.86 -1.96
N GLU A 55 -13.23 3.63 -2.45
CA GLU A 55 -13.58 2.37 -3.12
C GLU A 55 -12.67 2.11 -4.33
N GLU A 56 -12.39 3.12 -5.16
CA GLU A 56 -11.52 2.95 -6.33
C GLU A 56 -10.09 2.63 -5.92
N GLN A 57 -9.54 3.33 -4.91
CA GLN A 57 -8.18 3.09 -4.44
C GLN A 57 -8.01 1.67 -3.85
N ALA A 58 -8.98 1.24 -3.05
CA ALA A 58 -8.96 -0.11 -2.48
C ALA A 58 -9.05 -1.17 -3.58
N LYS A 59 -9.88 -0.97 -4.61
CA LYS A 59 -9.95 -1.86 -5.77
C LYS A 59 -8.66 -1.91 -6.56
N GLU A 60 -8.02 -0.77 -6.82
CA GLU A 60 -6.75 -0.74 -7.56
C GLU A 60 -5.64 -1.53 -6.82
N ILE A 61 -5.59 -1.42 -5.49
CA ILE A 61 -4.65 -2.19 -4.67
C ILE A 61 -5.02 -3.67 -4.67
N MET A 62 -6.31 -4.00 -4.53
CA MET A 62 -6.79 -5.37 -4.58
C MET A 62 -6.48 -6.03 -5.93
N ASP A 63 -6.79 -5.38 -7.06
CA ASP A 63 -6.55 -5.90 -8.41
C ASP A 63 -5.06 -6.20 -8.68
N LYS A 64 -4.15 -5.39 -8.12
CA LYS A 64 -2.70 -5.63 -8.25
C LYS A 64 -2.21 -6.83 -7.45
N ASN A 65 -2.86 -7.13 -6.31
CA ASN A 65 -2.34 -8.05 -5.29
C ASN A 65 -3.18 -9.34 -5.11
N TRP A 66 -4.41 -9.37 -5.64
CA TRP A 66 -5.34 -10.51 -5.55
C TRP A 66 -5.16 -11.46 -6.73
N LYS A 67 -4.19 -12.37 -6.62
CA LYS A 67 -3.88 -13.41 -7.63
C LYS A 67 -4.36 -14.81 -7.25
#